data_AF-A0AAD4DV12-F1
#
_entry.id   AF-A0AAD4DV12-F1
#
_cell.length_a   1.000
_cell.length_b   1.000
_cell.length_c   1.000
_cell.angle_alpha   90.00
_cell.angle_beta   90.00
_cell.angle_gamma   90.00
#
_symmetry.space_group_name_H-M   'P 1'
#
loop_
_entity.id
_entity.type
_entity.pdbx_description
1 polymer ?
#
loop_
_entity_poly.entity_id
_entity_poly.type
_entity_poly.pdbx_seq_one_letter_code
_entity_poly.pdbx_strand_id
1 'polypeptide(L)'
;MNIAVMKASQSTIKVTGQLLTIIPARPSPESPTSFLWNGGYVKACSIIPGTEESTEHVMVISVPGSLIEPVNPEPTFIWFWNDINSDQFQEIKGGQSTWQVRQDALQAACDILWAKAVKTKVPLKFIAQVSPSDADMFPYRSNDGTLAIISIEAGHLLSASKGERITTCPLCNTKVTNIHAHIGQHILHESMNTPEKISLKELVGDALPCRFCSCSGLPECAITIKVPTSGTPDWETKCAYRHTFKYGFADHGSKNNPCCNVPLKCGLCYPTLPPEPGKTSHKVPVAFVSSVWCYNMTAHILSEHKEYAISGCREASVPLPESVWESMELSELEQASAGILTECRQPSHKGKENVPTSGSHSLKRSATASAGPMTSKCVCTAIKPLQTARTLLV
;
A
#
# COMPACT_ATOMS: atom_id res chain seq x y z
N MET A 1 2.84 24.90 35.12
CA MET A 1 2.14 24.92 33.82
C MET A 1 0.77 24.31 34.05
N ASN A 2 -0.32 25.09 33.93
CA ASN A 2 -1.68 24.58 34.13
C ASN A 2 -2.05 23.72 32.93
N ILE A 3 -1.95 22.40 33.05
CA ILE A 3 -2.43 21.46 32.04
C ILE A 3 -3.95 21.38 32.20
N ALA A 4 -4.67 22.26 31.48
CA ALA A 4 -6.10 22.11 31.32
C ALA A 4 -6.35 20.87 30.44
N VAL A 5 -6.78 19.77 31.07
CA VAL A 5 -7.16 18.56 30.36
C VAL A 5 -8.48 18.84 29.62
N MET A 6 -8.38 19.25 28.35
CA MET A 6 -9.54 19.44 27.49
C MET A 6 -10.12 18.08 27.07
N LYS A 7 -11.08 17.55 27.83
CA LYS A 7 -11.91 16.41 27.40
C LYS A 7 -13.13 16.94 26.65
N ALA A 8 -13.09 16.91 25.33
CA ALA A 8 -14.28 17.11 24.51
C ALA A 8 -14.42 15.97 23.50
N SER A 9 -15.38 15.07 23.76
CA SER A 9 -15.60 13.84 23.00
C SER A 9 -16.35 14.05 21.67
N GLN A 10 -16.77 15.28 21.34
CA GLN A 10 -17.53 15.60 20.12
C GLN A 10 -17.16 16.95 19.47
N SER A 11 -15.99 17.51 19.78
CA SER A 11 -15.77 18.93 19.51
C SER A 11 -15.36 19.25 18.08
N THR A 12 -16.10 20.19 17.47
CA THR A 12 -15.67 21.07 16.37
C THR A 12 -14.47 21.97 16.71
N ILE A 13 -13.82 21.74 17.85
CA ILE A 13 -12.66 22.50 18.32
C ILE A 13 -11.50 22.25 17.36
N LYS A 14 -10.97 23.33 16.82
CA LYS A 14 -9.69 23.37 16.13
C LYS A 14 -8.65 23.88 17.12
N VAL A 15 -7.52 23.19 17.19
CA VAL A 15 -6.37 23.67 17.95
C VAL A 15 -5.32 24.13 16.96
N THR A 16 -4.79 25.32 17.23
CA THR A 16 -3.73 25.91 16.42
C THR A 16 -2.43 25.89 17.19
N GLY A 17 -1.35 25.43 16.55
CA GLY A 17 -0.03 25.32 17.17
C GLY A 17 1.07 25.64 16.18
N GLN A 18 2.25 25.96 16.71
CA GLN A 18 3.48 26.14 15.93
C GLN A 18 4.24 24.82 15.86
N LEU A 19 4.92 24.58 14.74
CA LEU A 19 5.77 23.40 14.59
C LEU A 19 7.16 23.65 15.17
N LEU A 20 7.59 22.76 16.07
CA LEU A 20 8.90 22.85 16.70
C LEU A 20 9.96 22.24 15.80
N THR A 21 11.17 22.79 15.84
CA THR A 21 12.33 22.16 15.22
C THR A 21 13.05 21.30 16.27
N ILE A 22 13.01 19.99 16.10
CA ILE A 22 13.69 19.05 16.97
C ILE A 22 14.86 18.39 16.25
N ILE A 23 15.94 18.15 16.96
CA ILE A 23 17.16 17.49 16.47
C ILE A 23 17.38 16.20 17.26
N PRO A 24 17.93 15.14 16.67
CA PRO A 24 18.24 13.93 17.40
C PRO A 24 19.33 14.22 18.45
N ALA A 25 19.14 13.77 19.68
CA ALA A 25 20.18 13.77 20.70
C ALA A 25 21.28 12.77 20.31
N ARG A 26 22.53 13.00 20.73
CA ARG A 26 23.58 12.00 20.53
C ARG A 26 23.15 10.68 21.19
N PRO A 27 23.31 9.54 20.50
CA PRO A 27 22.99 8.26 21.08
C PRO A 27 24.02 7.99 22.19
N SER A 28 23.55 7.87 23.43
CA SER A 28 24.35 7.21 24.46
C SER A 28 24.12 5.71 24.32
N PRO A 29 25.16 4.85 24.43
CA PRO A 29 24.97 3.40 24.37
C PRO A 29 24.00 2.88 25.45
N GLU A 30 23.78 3.65 26.53
CA GLU A 30 22.91 3.29 27.64
C GLU A 30 21.54 3.98 27.62
N SER A 31 21.33 4.98 26.75
CA SER A 31 20.08 5.75 26.73
C SER A 31 19.27 5.52 25.45
N PRO A 32 17.93 5.45 25.55
CA PRO A 32 17.08 5.39 24.37
C PRO A 32 17.24 6.66 23.53
N THR A 33 17.12 6.51 22.21
CA THR A 33 17.15 7.64 21.29
C THR A 33 16.10 8.67 21.69
N SER A 34 16.48 9.94 21.62
CA SER A 34 15.65 11.07 22.00
C SER A 34 15.89 12.25 21.07
N PHE A 35 15.00 13.22 21.13
CA PHE A 35 15.05 14.45 20.36
C PHE A 35 15.10 15.64 21.30
N LEU A 36 15.89 16.64 20.94
CA LEU A 36 16.02 17.90 21.65
C LEU A 36 15.33 18.99 20.83
N TRP A 37 14.56 19.84 21.48
CA TRP A 37 14.12 21.08 20.86
C TRP A 37 15.32 22.03 20.71
N ASN A 38 15.58 22.55 19.51
CA ASN A 38 16.68 23.50 19.31
C ASN A 38 16.28 24.96 19.62
N GLY A 39 15.12 25.19 20.25
CA GLY A 39 14.59 26.55 20.47
C GLY A 39 14.05 27.22 19.19
N GLY A 40 14.11 26.54 18.05
CA GLY A 40 13.59 26.98 16.77
C GLY A 40 12.18 26.48 16.50
N TYR A 41 11.57 27.10 15.50
CA TYR A 41 10.30 26.67 14.91
C TYR A 41 10.52 26.38 13.43
N VAL A 42 9.74 25.46 12.89
CA VAL A 42 9.71 25.20 11.46
C VAL A 42 9.19 26.46 10.77
N LYS A 43 9.96 26.93 9.79
CA LYS A 43 9.58 28.07 8.96
C LYS A 43 9.30 27.61 7.55
N ALA A 44 8.44 28.33 6.86
CA ALA A 44 8.21 28.16 5.44
C ALA A 44 8.32 29.45 4.64
N CYS A 45 8.83 29.29 3.42
CA CYS A 45 8.83 30.29 2.39
C CYS A 45 7.41 30.62 1.97
N SER A 46 7.00 31.88 2.13
CA SER A 46 5.77 32.42 1.57
C SER A 46 6.12 33.46 0.53
N ILE A 47 5.65 33.25 -0.70
CA ILE A 47 5.72 34.27 -1.76
C ILE A 47 4.72 35.36 -1.39
N ILE A 48 5.20 36.61 -1.30
CA ILE A 48 4.30 37.73 -1.11
C ILE A 48 3.55 37.96 -2.44
N PRO A 49 2.20 38.02 -2.42
CA PRO A 49 1.44 38.22 -3.65
C PRO A 49 1.90 39.49 -4.40
N GLY A 50 2.36 39.32 -5.64
CA GLY A 50 2.82 40.41 -6.48
C GLY A 50 4.34 40.66 -6.49
N THR A 51 5.13 39.87 -5.76
CA THR A 51 6.61 39.94 -5.79
C THR A 51 7.22 38.56 -6.04
N GLU A 52 8.44 38.52 -6.60
CA GLU A 52 9.24 37.28 -6.65
C GLU A 52 9.98 37.01 -5.32
N GLU A 53 9.90 37.94 -4.37
CA GLU A 53 10.51 37.81 -3.04
C GLU A 53 9.73 36.81 -2.18
N SER A 54 10.49 35.92 -1.51
CA SER A 54 9.98 34.98 -0.53
C SER A 54 10.35 35.45 0.87
N THR A 55 9.40 35.39 1.80
CA THR A 55 9.64 35.66 3.22
C THR A 55 9.44 34.40 4.04
N GLU A 56 10.27 34.22 5.08
CA GLU A 56 10.13 33.08 5.99
C GLU A 56 9.10 33.39 7.08
N HIS A 57 8.09 32.54 7.22
CA HIS A 57 7.11 32.62 8.30
C HIS A 57 7.14 31.36 9.16
N VAL A 58 6.95 31.55 10.48
CA VAL A 58 6.75 30.42 11.40
C VAL A 58 5.49 29.68 10.98
N MET A 59 5.62 28.38 10.77
CA MET A 59 4.52 27.55 10.34
C MET A 59 3.54 27.31 11.48
N VAL A 60 2.27 27.69 11.25
CA VAL A 60 1.15 27.47 12.16
C VAL A 60 0.22 26.44 11.54
N ILE A 61 0.00 25.33 12.24
CA ILE A 61 -0.93 24.28 11.83
C ILE A 61 -2.22 24.37 12.63
N SER A 62 -3.34 24.00 12.00
CA SER A 62 -4.65 23.87 12.63
C SER A 62 -5.11 22.43 12.53
N VAL A 63 -5.30 21.75 13.66
CA VAL A 63 -5.72 20.35 13.70
C VAL A 63 -7.05 20.18 14.44
N PRO A 64 -7.89 19.20 14.06
CA PRO A 64 -9.06 18.84 14.86
C PRO A 64 -8.64 18.42 16.27
N GLY A 65 -9.35 18.86 17.31
CA GLY A 65 -9.04 18.54 18.71
C GLY A 65 -9.02 17.04 19.02
N SER A 66 -9.74 16.24 18.23
CA SER A 66 -9.73 14.77 18.32
C SER A 66 -8.40 14.12 17.88
N LEU A 67 -7.55 14.88 17.18
CA LEU A 67 -6.22 14.48 16.70
C LEU A 67 -5.13 15.21 17.47
N ILE A 68 -5.24 15.19 18.80
CA ILE A 68 -4.21 15.72 19.70
C ILE A 68 -3.87 14.65 20.72
N GLU A 69 -2.57 14.46 20.92
CA GLU A 69 -2.01 13.60 21.94
C GLU A 69 -0.93 14.38 22.69
N PRO A 70 -1.09 14.61 24.01
CA PRO A 70 -0.08 15.30 24.78
C PRO A 70 1.15 14.41 24.94
N VAL A 71 2.33 14.98 24.66
CA VAL A 71 3.61 14.35 24.98
C VAL A 71 4.22 15.13 26.14
N ASN A 72 4.74 14.43 27.15
CA ASN A 72 5.38 15.05 28.30
C ASN A 72 6.89 15.17 28.06
N PRO A 73 7.42 16.35 27.69
CA PRO A 73 8.84 16.53 27.55
C PRO A 73 9.55 16.53 28.91
N GLU A 74 10.77 16.04 28.94
CA GLU A 74 11.65 16.14 30.11
C GLU A 74 12.52 17.41 29.97
N PRO A 75 12.66 18.22 31.03
CA PRO A 75 13.60 19.34 31.01
C PRO A 75 15.02 18.79 31.04
N THR A 76 15.85 19.19 30.08
CA THR A 76 17.23 18.72 29.96
C THR A 76 18.19 19.90 29.88
N PHE A 77 19.26 19.82 30.67
CA PHE A 77 20.38 20.74 30.60
C PHE A 77 21.38 20.22 29.58
N ILE A 78 21.70 21.04 28.58
CA ILE A 78 22.69 20.69 27.56
C ILE A 78 24.06 21.08 28.11
N TRP A 79 24.87 20.08 28.45
CA TRP A 79 26.26 20.32 28.81
C TRP A 79 27.07 20.43 27.52
N PHE A 80 27.43 21.67 27.17
CA PHE A 80 28.02 22.21 25.94
C PHE A 80 29.10 21.38 25.18
N TRP A 81 29.62 20.27 25.71
CA TRP A 81 30.75 19.53 25.13
C TRP A 81 30.47 18.06 24.81
N ASN A 82 29.56 17.40 25.53
CA ASN A 82 29.38 15.94 25.40
C ASN A 82 28.08 15.54 24.68
N ASP A 83 27.04 16.36 24.77
CA ASP A 83 25.68 15.90 24.45
C ASP A 83 25.29 16.10 22.97
N ILE A 84 25.96 17.02 22.26
CA ILE A 84 25.58 17.46 20.90
C ILE A 84 26.82 17.70 20.06
N ASN A 85 26.73 17.48 18.75
CA ASN A 85 27.84 17.84 17.86
C ASN A 85 28.08 19.35 17.89
N SER A 86 29.35 19.77 17.97
CA SER A 86 29.76 21.19 18.01
C SER A 86 29.01 22.03 16.97
N ASP A 87 28.81 21.48 15.79
CA ASP A 87 28.19 22.18 14.67
C ASP A 87 26.66 22.34 14.85
N GLN A 88 26.01 21.36 15.46
CA GLN A 88 24.58 21.41 15.81
C GLN A 88 24.30 22.28 17.03
N PHE A 89 25.30 22.49 17.89
CA PHE A 89 25.16 23.35 19.05
C PHE A 89 24.83 24.80 18.64
N GLN A 90 25.38 25.28 17.52
CA GLN A 90 25.06 26.61 16.99
C GLN A 90 23.57 26.77 16.61
N GLU A 91 22.86 25.67 16.36
CA GLU A 91 21.45 25.69 16.01
C GLU A 91 20.53 25.90 17.23
N ILE A 92 21.05 25.72 18.45
CA ILE A 92 20.25 25.79 19.68
C ILE A 92 20.12 27.23 20.15
N LYS A 93 18.98 27.84 19.86
CA LYS A 93 18.67 29.23 20.20
C LYS A 93 18.20 29.42 21.65
N GLY A 94 17.99 28.33 22.39
CA GLY A 94 17.33 28.32 23.72
C GLY A 94 18.22 28.51 24.95
N GLY A 95 19.55 28.63 24.79
CA GLY A 95 20.49 28.67 25.92
C GLY A 95 20.85 27.27 26.46
N GLN A 96 21.21 27.17 27.75
CA GLN A 96 21.70 25.92 28.38
C GLN A 96 20.61 24.91 28.76
N SER A 97 19.34 25.31 28.75
CA SER A 97 18.20 24.44 29.09
C SER A 97 17.27 24.29 27.90
N THR A 98 16.91 23.05 27.57
CA THR A 98 15.91 22.76 26.54
C THR A 98 14.98 21.63 26.97
N TRP A 99 14.04 21.28 26.11
CA TRP A 99 13.15 20.13 26.27
C TRP A 99 13.69 18.95 25.47
N GLN A 100 13.72 17.79 26.13
CA GLN A 100 14.01 16.51 25.53
C GLN A 100 12.75 15.67 25.46
N VAL A 101 12.58 14.96 24.35
CA VAL A 101 11.47 14.03 24.16
C VAL A 101 12.02 12.72 23.68
N ARG A 102 11.65 11.62 24.32
CA ARG A 102 12.09 10.29 23.90
C ARG A 102 11.47 9.91 22.56
N GLN A 103 12.23 9.21 21.71
CA GLN A 103 11.75 8.77 20.39
C GLN A 103 10.56 7.82 20.51
N ASP A 104 10.59 6.90 21.47
CA ASP A 104 9.51 5.96 21.70
C ASP A 104 8.20 6.64 22.13
N ALA A 105 8.29 7.70 22.94
CA ALA A 105 7.12 8.52 23.31
C ALA A 105 6.51 9.24 22.10
N LEU A 106 7.34 9.81 21.21
CA LEU A 106 6.88 10.43 19.97
C LEU A 106 6.26 9.41 19.01
N GLN A 107 6.88 8.23 18.88
CA GLN A 107 6.35 7.16 18.04
C GLN A 107 5.01 6.64 18.58
N ALA A 108 4.89 6.42 19.90
CA ALA A 108 3.64 6.01 20.52
C ALA A 108 2.53 7.05 20.33
N ALA A 109 2.85 8.35 20.46
CA ALA A 109 1.90 9.41 20.17
C ALA A 109 1.45 9.40 18.70
N CYS A 110 2.38 9.18 17.77
CA CYS A 110 2.10 9.04 16.33
C CYS A 110 1.14 7.88 16.06
N ASP A 111 1.40 6.71 16.64
CA ASP A 111 0.56 5.51 16.47
C ASP A 111 -0.84 5.71 17.06
N ILE A 112 -0.95 6.32 18.24
CA ILE A 112 -2.24 6.65 18.89
C ILE A 112 -3.06 7.61 18.03
N LEU A 113 -2.44 8.67 17.54
CA LEU A 113 -3.09 9.68 16.73
C LEU A 113 -3.55 9.11 15.38
N TRP A 114 -2.74 8.24 14.79
CA TRP A 114 -3.14 7.53 13.58
C TRP A 114 -4.33 6.60 13.82
N ALA A 115 -4.29 5.78 14.88
CA ALA A 115 -5.41 4.92 15.27
C ALA A 115 -6.69 5.74 15.52
N LYS A 116 -6.58 6.92 16.15
CA LYS A 116 -7.69 7.86 16.32
C LYS A 116 -8.22 8.36 14.98
N ALA A 117 -7.36 8.76 14.05
CA ALA A 117 -7.75 9.23 12.71
C ALA A 117 -8.52 8.16 11.94
N VAL A 118 -8.03 6.92 11.94
CA VAL A 118 -8.70 5.76 11.29
C VAL A 118 -10.05 5.49 11.96
N LYS A 119 -10.09 5.42 13.29
CA LYS A 119 -11.33 5.15 14.06
C LYS A 119 -12.40 6.21 13.82
N THR A 120 -12.00 7.48 13.76
CA THR A 120 -12.91 8.62 13.57
C THR A 120 -13.18 8.93 12.09
N LYS A 121 -12.58 8.16 11.16
CA LYS A 121 -12.68 8.34 9.71
C LYS A 121 -12.40 9.79 9.29
N VAL A 122 -11.40 10.42 9.91
CA VAL A 122 -11.04 11.81 9.56
C VAL A 122 -10.62 11.84 8.09
N PRO A 123 -11.27 12.66 7.25
CA PRO A 123 -10.83 12.85 5.88
C PRO A 123 -9.37 13.31 5.85
N LEU A 124 -8.51 12.60 5.13
CA LEU A 124 -7.07 12.87 5.11
C LEU A 124 -6.71 14.28 4.62
N LYS A 125 -7.62 14.94 3.88
CA LYS A 125 -7.51 16.36 3.51
C LYS A 125 -7.52 17.33 4.69
N PHE A 126 -7.93 16.90 5.88
CA PHE A 126 -7.91 17.71 7.10
C PHE A 126 -6.61 17.54 7.90
N ILE A 127 -5.75 16.60 7.53
CA ILE A 127 -4.40 16.49 8.09
C ILE A 127 -3.54 17.55 7.40
N ALA A 128 -2.86 18.38 8.20
CA ALA A 128 -1.99 19.41 7.68
C ALA A 128 -0.89 18.80 6.79
N GLN A 129 -0.62 19.42 5.64
CA GLN A 129 0.42 18.99 4.72
C GLN A 129 1.54 20.04 4.71
N VAL A 130 2.78 19.57 4.86
CA VAL A 130 3.98 20.40 4.82
C VAL A 130 4.89 19.82 3.75
N SER A 131 5.33 20.65 2.81
CA SER A 131 6.28 20.21 1.78
C SER A 131 7.71 20.44 2.27
N PRO A 132 8.65 19.50 2.03
CA PRO A 132 10.05 19.69 2.44
C PRO A 132 10.76 20.84 1.74
N SER A 133 10.31 21.21 0.53
CA SER A 133 10.80 22.42 -0.17
C SER A 133 10.58 23.68 0.64
N ASP A 134 9.63 23.64 1.56
CA ASP A 134 9.19 24.77 2.35
C ASP A 134 9.75 24.67 3.77
N ALA A 135 10.63 23.70 4.11
CA ALA A 135 11.13 23.56 5.47
C ALA A 135 12.49 22.85 5.54
N ASP A 136 13.55 23.58 5.92
CA ASP A 136 14.94 23.09 5.93
C ASP A 136 15.18 21.91 6.88
N MET A 137 14.39 21.80 7.96
CA MET A 137 14.58 20.81 9.03
C MET A 137 13.38 19.87 9.21
N PHE A 138 12.47 19.84 8.23
CA PHE A 138 11.31 18.96 8.22
C PHE A 138 11.24 18.18 6.90
N PRO A 139 10.96 16.87 6.92
CA PRO A 139 10.72 16.01 8.08
C PRO A 139 11.90 15.81 9.02
N TYR A 140 11.61 15.49 10.28
CA TYR A 140 12.61 15.16 11.29
C TYR A 140 13.46 13.96 10.86
N ARG A 141 14.74 13.98 11.22
CA ARG A 141 15.71 12.94 10.87
C ARG A 141 16.38 12.38 12.11
N SER A 142 16.71 11.10 12.05
CA SER A 142 17.57 10.41 13.00
C SER A 142 19.05 10.79 12.79
N ASN A 143 19.92 10.38 13.72
CA ASN A 143 21.37 10.64 13.64
C ASN A 143 22.06 10.06 12.39
N ASP A 144 21.48 9.02 11.79
CA ASP A 144 21.95 8.39 10.55
C ASP A 144 21.40 9.07 9.28
N GLY A 145 20.64 10.17 9.43
CA GLY A 145 20.00 10.89 8.35
C GLY A 145 18.71 10.25 7.82
N THR A 146 18.31 9.09 8.36
CA THR A 146 17.01 8.47 8.03
C THR A 146 15.87 9.32 8.58
N LEU A 147 14.70 9.20 7.97
CA LEU A 147 13.52 9.92 8.42
C LEU A 147 13.02 9.33 9.74
N ALA A 148 12.66 10.19 10.70
CA ALA A 148 12.16 9.80 12.01
C ALA A 148 10.68 10.16 12.18
N ILE A 149 10.01 9.46 13.11
CA ILE A 149 8.62 9.73 13.52
C ILE A 149 7.67 9.68 12.31
N ILE A 150 7.76 8.59 11.54
CA ILE A 150 6.89 8.38 10.37
C ILE A 150 5.88 7.29 10.69
N SER A 151 4.60 7.55 10.41
CA SER A 151 3.61 6.50 10.21
C SER A 151 3.64 6.03 8.75
N ILE A 152 4.28 4.88 8.51
CA ILE A 152 4.36 4.25 7.18
C ILE A 152 2.95 3.94 6.66
N GLU A 153 2.09 3.40 7.54
CA GLU A 153 0.70 3.09 7.22
C GLU A 153 -0.08 4.33 6.77
N ALA A 154 0.11 5.46 7.47
CA ALA A 154 -0.52 6.73 7.10
C ALA A 154 -0.03 7.25 5.76
N GLY A 155 1.28 7.13 5.49
CA GLY A 155 1.87 7.46 4.20
C GLY A 155 1.19 6.69 3.06
N HIS A 156 1.04 5.37 3.20
CA HIS A 156 0.38 4.53 2.20
C HIS A 156 -1.09 4.90 2.00
N LEU A 157 -1.84 5.10 3.09
CA LEU A 157 -3.26 5.47 3.00
C LEU A 157 -3.46 6.86 2.39
N LEU A 158 -2.56 7.81 2.66
CA LEU A 158 -2.57 9.12 2.02
C LEU A 158 -2.32 9.02 0.51
N SER A 159 -1.29 8.29 0.10
CA SER A 159 -0.99 8.07 -1.32
C SER A 159 -2.17 7.40 -2.04
N ALA A 160 -2.77 6.38 -1.42
CA ALA A 160 -3.95 5.71 -1.96
C ALA A 160 -5.14 6.68 -2.11
N SER A 161 -5.38 7.55 -1.12
CA SER A 161 -6.51 8.51 -1.15
C SER A 161 -6.40 9.56 -2.25
N LYS A 162 -5.18 9.91 -2.66
CA LYS A 162 -4.93 10.88 -3.75
C LYS A 162 -5.08 10.26 -5.13
N GLY A 163 -5.40 8.96 -5.21
CA GLY A 163 -5.33 8.20 -6.45
C GLY A 163 -3.91 8.16 -7.01
N GLU A 164 -2.91 8.50 -6.20
CA GLU A 164 -1.52 8.46 -6.60
C GLU A 164 -1.15 6.99 -6.75
N ARG A 165 -0.73 6.63 -7.96
CA ARG A 165 -0.35 5.25 -8.25
C ARG A 165 0.87 4.94 -7.39
N ILE A 166 0.79 3.89 -6.59
CA ILE A 166 1.96 3.32 -5.92
C ILE A 166 2.91 2.90 -7.05
N THR A 167 4.02 3.63 -7.18
CA THR A 167 5.00 3.39 -8.24
C THR A 167 6.28 2.76 -7.72
N THR A 168 6.46 2.61 -6.41
CA THR A 168 7.63 1.97 -5.82
C THR A 168 7.22 0.67 -5.15
N CYS A 169 7.89 -0.42 -5.51
CA CYS A 169 7.68 -1.73 -4.87
C CYS A 169 8.10 -1.71 -3.40
N PRO A 170 7.24 -2.13 -2.45
CA PRO A 170 7.64 -2.20 -1.05
C PRO A 170 8.75 -3.24 -0.82
N LEU A 171 8.76 -4.33 -1.59
CA LEU A 171 9.69 -5.45 -1.38
C LEU A 171 11.10 -5.14 -1.88
N CYS A 172 11.24 -4.57 -3.07
CA CYS A 172 12.55 -4.37 -3.70
C CYS A 172 12.90 -2.90 -3.95
N ASN A 173 12.01 -1.96 -3.61
CA ASN A 173 12.16 -0.51 -3.82
C ASN A 173 12.37 -0.08 -5.29
N THR A 174 12.10 -0.97 -6.25
CA THR A 174 12.15 -0.64 -7.67
C THR A 174 10.96 0.24 -8.05
N LYS A 175 11.21 1.29 -8.83
CA LYS A 175 10.16 2.09 -9.44
C LYS A 175 9.58 1.36 -10.65
N VAL A 176 8.28 1.10 -10.64
CA VAL A 176 7.55 0.35 -11.65
C VAL A 176 6.28 1.10 -12.06
N THR A 177 5.90 0.94 -13.32
CA THR A 177 4.68 1.54 -13.89
C THR A 177 3.42 0.78 -13.48
N ASN A 178 3.56 -0.53 -13.25
CA ASN A 178 2.49 -1.43 -12.86
C ASN A 178 2.95 -2.24 -11.64
N ILE A 179 2.71 -1.69 -10.45
CA ILE A 179 3.04 -2.32 -9.17
C ILE A 179 2.40 -3.70 -9.01
N HIS A 180 1.22 -3.88 -9.58
CA HIS A 180 0.46 -5.11 -9.45
C HIS A 180 1.12 -6.27 -10.21
N ALA A 181 1.48 -6.05 -11.48
CA ALA A 181 2.22 -7.06 -12.24
C ALA A 181 3.55 -7.41 -11.56
N HIS A 182 4.24 -6.40 -11.05
CA HIS A 182 5.54 -6.55 -10.42
C HIS A 182 5.49 -7.34 -9.09
N ILE A 183 4.56 -7.02 -8.18
CA ILE A 183 4.37 -7.81 -6.95
C ILE A 183 3.91 -9.23 -7.27
N GLY A 184 3.06 -9.39 -8.30
CA GLY A 184 2.68 -10.71 -8.78
C GLY A 184 3.86 -11.56 -9.23
N GLN A 185 4.88 -10.97 -9.87
CA GLN A 185 6.11 -11.70 -10.23
C GLN A 185 6.86 -12.17 -8.98
N HIS A 186 6.95 -11.33 -7.96
CA HIS A 186 7.60 -11.71 -6.70
C HIS A 186 6.90 -12.90 -6.03
N ILE A 187 5.57 -12.87 -5.97
CA ILE A 187 4.77 -13.98 -5.44
C ILE A 187 4.96 -15.26 -6.27
N LEU A 188 4.99 -15.15 -7.61
CA LEU A 188 5.22 -16.31 -8.48
C LEU A 188 6.59 -16.92 -8.28
N HIS A 189 7.65 -16.10 -8.27
CA HIS A 189 9.02 -16.58 -8.07
C HIS A 189 9.14 -17.34 -6.76
N GLU A 190 8.60 -16.78 -5.66
CA GLU A 190 8.58 -17.45 -4.38
C GLU A 190 7.80 -18.77 -4.44
N SER A 191 6.57 -18.76 -4.98
CA SER A 191 5.73 -19.97 -5.06
C SER A 191 6.34 -21.10 -5.89
N MET A 192 7.23 -20.76 -6.83
CA MET A 192 7.90 -21.69 -7.72
C MET A 192 9.34 -21.99 -7.28
N ASN A 193 9.77 -21.52 -6.10
CA ASN A 193 11.16 -21.61 -5.61
C ASN A 193 12.19 -21.13 -6.66
N THR A 194 11.82 -20.12 -7.45
CA THR A 194 12.69 -19.53 -8.47
C THR A 194 13.44 -18.34 -7.87
N PRO A 195 14.78 -18.29 -7.96
CA PRO A 195 15.55 -17.20 -7.42
C PRO A 195 15.15 -15.84 -8.01
N GLU A 196 15.00 -14.85 -7.15
CA GLU A 196 14.74 -13.48 -7.56
C GLU A 196 15.94 -12.86 -8.26
N LYS A 197 15.69 -12.14 -9.36
CA LYS A 197 16.74 -11.38 -10.06
C LYS A 197 17.16 -10.12 -9.30
N ILE A 198 16.27 -9.63 -8.43
CA ILE A 198 16.45 -8.39 -7.67
C ILE A 198 16.50 -8.77 -6.19
N SER A 199 17.45 -8.20 -5.44
CA SER A 199 17.50 -8.39 -4.00
C SER A 199 16.26 -7.78 -3.34
N LEU A 200 15.50 -8.61 -2.63
CA LEU A 200 14.35 -8.17 -1.85
C LEU A 200 14.84 -7.63 -0.49
N LYS A 201 14.32 -6.46 -0.09
CA LYS A 201 14.49 -5.94 1.27
C LYS A 201 13.59 -6.66 2.26
N GLU A 202 12.41 -7.05 1.81
CA GLU A 202 11.43 -7.80 2.58
C GLU A 202 11.04 -9.05 1.79
N LEU A 203 10.97 -10.19 2.49
CA LEU A 203 10.57 -11.46 1.87
C LEU A 203 9.06 -11.47 1.57
N VAL A 204 8.69 -12.21 0.53
CA VAL A 204 7.29 -12.56 0.27
C VAL A 204 6.79 -13.43 1.43
N GLY A 205 5.56 -13.19 1.90
CA GLY A 205 5.04 -13.95 3.04
C GLY A 205 4.76 -15.41 2.71
N ASP A 206 5.09 -16.31 3.63
CA ASP A 206 5.07 -17.77 3.41
C ASP A 206 3.68 -18.36 3.12
N ALA A 207 2.61 -17.83 3.74
CA ALA A 207 1.28 -18.43 3.70
C ALA A 207 0.20 -17.50 3.09
N LEU A 208 -0.22 -17.80 1.86
CA LEU A 208 -1.25 -17.06 1.13
C LEU A 208 -0.95 -15.55 1.03
N PRO A 209 0.19 -15.15 0.44
CA PRO A 209 0.62 -13.76 0.38
C PRO A 209 -0.40 -12.85 -0.32
N CYS A 210 -0.58 -11.65 0.22
CA CYS A 210 -1.47 -10.64 -0.35
C CYS A 210 -0.96 -10.17 -1.72
N ARG A 211 -1.81 -10.15 -2.76
CA ARG A 211 -1.42 -9.61 -4.07
C ARG A 211 -0.91 -8.16 -4.04
N PHE A 212 -1.32 -7.36 -3.06
CA PHE A 212 -1.02 -5.93 -3.01
C PHE A 212 0.27 -5.59 -2.25
N CYS A 213 0.57 -6.30 -1.17
CA CYS A 213 1.76 -6.04 -0.35
C CYS A 213 2.68 -7.25 -0.19
N SER A 214 2.28 -8.42 -0.71
CA SER A 214 2.90 -9.74 -0.54
C SER A 214 3.03 -10.26 0.90
N CYS A 215 2.58 -9.51 1.90
CA CYS A 215 2.57 -9.99 3.28
C CYS A 215 1.51 -11.07 3.48
N SER A 216 1.76 -11.98 4.43
CA SER A 216 0.89 -13.09 4.80
C SER A 216 0.32 -12.91 6.21
N GLY A 217 -0.84 -13.52 6.49
CA GLY A 217 -1.43 -13.54 7.84
C GLY A 217 -2.06 -12.23 8.33
N LEU A 218 -2.00 -11.15 7.55
CA LEU A 218 -2.59 -9.86 7.93
C LEU A 218 -4.12 -9.84 7.70
N PRO A 219 -4.95 -9.57 8.72
CA PRO A 219 -6.41 -9.57 8.58
C PRO A 219 -6.90 -8.49 7.62
N GLU A 220 -6.19 -7.37 7.49
CA GLU A 220 -6.48 -6.33 6.51
C GLU A 220 -6.25 -6.77 5.06
N CYS A 221 -5.36 -7.75 4.86
CA CYS A 221 -5.08 -8.32 3.54
C CYS A 221 -6.07 -9.41 3.12
N ALA A 222 -6.96 -9.83 4.02
CA ALA A 222 -8.06 -10.72 3.66
C ALA A 222 -8.89 -10.09 2.53
N ILE A 223 -9.28 -10.94 1.57
CA ILE A 223 -10.07 -10.53 0.42
C ILE A 223 -11.38 -11.29 0.37
N THR A 224 -12.45 -10.53 0.16
CA THR A 224 -13.80 -11.06 -0.02
C THR A 224 -14.30 -10.75 -1.41
N ILE A 225 -14.99 -11.70 -2.04
CA ILE A 225 -15.67 -11.48 -3.31
C ILE A 225 -17.17 -11.45 -3.05
N LYS A 226 -17.81 -10.44 -3.60
CA LYS A 226 -19.26 -10.36 -3.74
C LYS A 226 -19.62 -10.91 -5.11
N VAL A 227 -20.24 -12.09 -5.11
CA VAL A 227 -20.68 -12.75 -6.36
C VAL A 227 -22.11 -12.33 -6.66
N PRO A 228 -22.35 -11.44 -7.65
CA PRO A 228 -23.71 -11.04 -8.00
C PRO A 228 -24.42 -12.19 -8.75
N THR A 229 -25.75 -12.22 -8.69
CA THR A 229 -26.57 -13.17 -9.47
C THR A 229 -26.38 -12.99 -10.99
N SER A 230 -26.06 -11.77 -11.40
CA SER A 230 -25.71 -11.41 -12.77
C SER A 230 -24.71 -10.26 -12.76
N GLY A 231 -23.64 -10.36 -13.53
CA GLY A 231 -22.64 -9.29 -13.69
C GLY A 231 -21.24 -9.70 -13.24
N THR A 232 -20.31 -8.75 -13.29
CA THR A 232 -18.92 -8.97 -12.88
C THR A 232 -18.81 -9.06 -11.36
N PRO A 233 -18.03 -10.01 -10.82
CA PRO A 233 -17.73 -10.06 -9.39
C PRO A 233 -17.15 -8.73 -8.90
N ASP A 234 -17.59 -8.32 -7.71
CA ASP A 234 -16.99 -7.20 -6.98
C ASP A 234 -16.15 -7.75 -5.82
N TRP A 235 -15.15 -7.01 -5.36
CA TRP A 235 -14.25 -7.50 -4.33
C TRP A 235 -13.87 -6.41 -3.34
N GLU A 236 -13.59 -6.81 -2.10
CA GLU A 236 -13.21 -5.89 -1.03
C GLU A 236 -12.00 -6.43 -0.27
N THR A 237 -11.04 -5.54 -0.03
CA THR A 237 -9.91 -5.74 0.91
C THR A 237 -9.60 -4.44 1.63
N LYS A 238 -8.99 -4.56 2.82
CA LYS A 238 -8.53 -3.44 3.65
C LYS A 238 -7.03 -3.20 3.52
N CYS A 239 -6.33 -3.93 2.66
CA CYS A 239 -4.89 -3.79 2.48
C CYS A 239 -4.54 -2.33 2.16
N ALA A 240 -3.54 -1.76 2.85
CA ALA A 240 -3.09 -0.39 2.65
C ALA A 240 -2.60 -0.13 1.21
N TYR A 241 -2.12 -1.17 0.53
CA TYR A 241 -1.63 -1.12 -0.85
C TYR A 241 -2.71 -1.44 -1.90
N ARG A 242 -3.98 -1.54 -1.49
CA ARG A 242 -5.08 -1.81 -2.41
C ARG A 242 -5.16 -0.74 -3.49
N HIS A 243 -5.38 -1.16 -4.72
CA HIS A 243 -5.75 -0.29 -5.83
C HIS A 243 -6.91 -0.91 -6.58
N THR A 244 -7.77 -0.08 -7.16
CA THR A 244 -8.92 -0.56 -7.94
C THR A 244 -8.46 -1.15 -9.26
N PHE A 245 -8.91 -2.36 -9.57
CA PHE A 245 -8.78 -2.96 -10.90
C PHE A 245 -10.11 -3.60 -11.31
N LYS A 246 -10.33 -3.74 -12.61
CA LYS A 246 -11.53 -4.37 -13.16
C LYS A 246 -11.27 -5.86 -13.32
N TYR A 247 -12.08 -6.69 -12.66
CA TYR A 247 -11.92 -8.15 -12.61
C TYR A 247 -11.73 -8.77 -14.02
N GLY A 248 -12.65 -8.52 -14.95
CA GLY A 248 -12.62 -9.16 -16.27
C GLY A 248 -11.42 -8.81 -17.17
N PHE A 249 -10.70 -7.73 -16.87
CA PHE A 249 -9.44 -7.41 -17.60
C PHE A 249 -8.22 -8.06 -16.96
N ALA A 250 -8.29 -8.33 -15.66
CA ALA A 250 -7.20 -8.96 -14.93
C ALA A 250 -7.21 -10.48 -15.10
N ASP A 251 -8.37 -11.09 -15.34
CA ASP A 251 -8.52 -12.56 -15.44
C ASP A 251 -7.77 -13.19 -16.62
N HIS A 252 -7.66 -12.48 -17.75
CA HIS A 252 -7.03 -13.02 -18.96
C HIS A 252 -5.59 -12.53 -19.18
N GLY A 253 -5.14 -11.56 -18.38
CA GLY A 253 -3.87 -10.90 -18.59
C GLY A 253 -3.78 -10.17 -19.93
N SER A 254 -2.68 -9.47 -20.15
CA SER A 254 -2.36 -8.84 -21.43
C SER A 254 -0.85 -8.64 -21.54
N LYS A 255 -0.34 -8.36 -22.74
CA LYS A 255 1.11 -8.09 -22.91
C LYS A 255 1.62 -6.96 -22.02
N ASN A 256 0.77 -5.98 -21.71
CA ASN A 256 1.12 -4.83 -20.87
C ASN A 256 0.83 -5.06 -19.38
N ASN A 257 0.01 -6.07 -19.06
CA ASN A 257 -0.32 -6.46 -17.70
C ASN A 257 -0.50 -7.97 -17.65
N PRO A 258 0.61 -8.73 -17.64
CA PRO A 258 0.54 -10.18 -17.77
C PRO A 258 -0.10 -10.83 -16.55
N CYS A 259 0.04 -10.24 -15.36
CA CYS A 259 -0.39 -10.85 -14.10
C CYS A 259 -1.91 -11.04 -13.99
N CYS A 260 -2.35 -12.30 -13.93
CA CYS A 260 -3.72 -12.75 -13.75
C CYS A 260 -4.02 -13.18 -12.31
N ASN A 261 -3.26 -12.67 -11.33
CA ASN A 261 -3.46 -13.02 -9.92
C ASN A 261 -4.77 -12.46 -9.31
N VAL A 262 -5.93 -12.80 -9.84
CA VAL A 262 -7.23 -12.30 -9.38
C VAL A 262 -7.72 -13.06 -8.15
N PRO A 263 -8.62 -12.48 -7.33
CA PRO A 263 -9.20 -13.23 -6.24
C PRO A 263 -10.19 -14.24 -6.81
N LEU A 264 -10.14 -15.48 -6.33
CA LEU A 264 -10.99 -16.57 -6.77
C LEU A 264 -11.85 -17.08 -5.61
N LYS A 265 -13.08 -17.46 -5.92
CA LYS A 265 -13.91 -18.26 -5.03
C LYS A 265 -13.46 -19.71 -5.13
N CYS A 266 -12.98 -20.30 -4.04
CA CYS A 266 -12.69 -21.73 -4.01
C CYS A 266 -14.00 -22.53 -4.16
N GLY A 267 -14.11 -23.29 -5.25
CA GLY A 267 -15.28 -24.14 -5.54
C GLY A 267 -15.47 -25.29 -4.54
N LEU A 268 -14.41 -25.67 -3.82
CA LEU A 268 -14.45 -26.72 -2.80
C LEU A 268 -14.96 -26.21 -1.45
N CYS A 269 -14.53 -25.01 -1.03
CA CYS A 269 -15.04 -24.34 0.18
C CYS A 269 -16.52 -23.92 0.03
N TYR A 270 -16.90 -23.52 -1.18
CA TYR A 270 -18.21 -22.94 -1.46
C TYR A 270 -18.85 -23.61 -2.69
N PRO A 271 -19.21 -24.90 -2.60
CA PRO A 271 -19.75 -25.66 -3.72
C PRO A 271 -21.02 -25.00 -4.26
N THR A 272 -21.12 -24.90 -5.58
CA THR A 272 -22.36 -24.48 -6.23
C THR A 272 -23.34 -25.65 -6.16
N LEU A 273 -24.31 -25.56 -5.25
CA LEU A 273 -25.36 -26.57 -5.15
C LEU A 273 -26.25 -26.52 -6.40
N PRO A 274 -26.61 -27.67 -6.98
CA PRO A 274 -27.58 -27.70 -8.07
C PRO A 274 -28.92 -27.11 -7.60
N PRO A 275 -29.68 -26.45 -8.49
CA PRO A 275 -30.98 -25.91 -8.13
C PRO A 275 -31.90 -27.04 -7.63
N GLU A 276 -32.60 -26.81 -6.52
CA GLU A 276 -33.55 -27.78 -5.98
C GLU A 276 -34.62 -28.09 -7.05
N PRO A 277 -34.87 -29.38 -7.34
CA PRO A 277 -35.89 -29.79 -8.30
C PRO A 277 -37.25 -29.13 -7.98
N GLY A 278 -37.82 -28.40 -8.93
CA GLY A 278 -39.14 -27.76 -8.79
C GLY A 278 -39.13 -26.29 -8.35
N LYS A 279 -37.97 -25.69 -8.05
CA LYS A 279 -37.87 -24.25 -7.77
C LYS A 279 -37.22 -23.52 -8.94
N THR A 280 -38.03 -23.00 -9.86
CA THR A 280 -37.61 -22.41 -11.15
C THR A 280 -36.96 -21.03 -11.05
N SER A 281 -36.94 -20.40 -9.87
CA SER A 281 -36.37 -19.07 -9.69
C SER A 281 -36.11 -18.78 -8.22
N HIS A 282 -34.97 -19.23 -7.70
CA HIS A 282 -34.42 -18.57 -6.53
C HIS A 282 -33.37 -17.58 -7.01
N LYS A 283 -33.65 -16.29 -6.78
CA LYS A 283 -32.61 -15.27 -6.69
C LYS A 283 -31.60 -15.77 -5.68
N VAL A 284 -30.47 -16.30 -6.16
CA VAL A 284 -29.36 -16.71 -5.29
C VAL A 284 -28.97 -15.46 -4.51
N PRO A 285 -29.04 -15.48 -3.16
CA PRO A 285 -28.66 -14.34 -2.36
C PRO A 285 -27.25 -13.90 -2.75
N VAL A 286 -27.04 -12.58 -2.83
CA VAL A 286 -25.70 -12.04 -2.99
C VAL A 286 -24.88 -12.50 -1.79
N ALA A 287 -23.95 -13.42 -2.02
CA ALA A 287 -23.09 -13.96 -0.99
C ALA A 287 -21.74 -13.25 -1.03
N PHE A 288 -21.30 -12.79 0.14
CA PHE A 288 -19.91 -12.43 0.36
C PHE A 288 -19.18 -13.70 0.76
N VAL A 289 -18.19 -14.10 -0.04
CA VAL A 289 -17.39 -15.30 0.21
C VAL A 289 -15.94 -14.91 0.45
N SER A 290 -15.28 -15.61 1.38
CA SER A 290 -13.83 -15.54 1.47
C SER A 290 -13.23 -16.01 0.16
N SER A 291 -12.22 -15.29 -0.33
CA SER A 291 -11.59 -15.59 -1.61
C SER A 291 -10.09 -15.78 -1.43
N VAL A 292 -9.50 -16.47 -2.40
CA VAL A 292 -8.09 -16.82 -2.42
C VAL A 292 -7.49 -16.26 -3.70
N TRP A 293 -6.36 -15.58 -3.62
CA TRP A 293 -5.64 -15.13 -4.82
C TRP A 293 -5.29 -16.33 -5.71
N CYS A 294 -5.42 -16.21 -7.03
CA CYS A 294 -5.17 -17.30 -7.98
C CYS A 294 -3.83 -18.01 -7.72
N TYR A 295 -2.75 -17.24 -7.54
CA TYR A 295 -1.41 -17.80 -7.28
C TYR A 295 -1.31 -18.55 -5.94
N ASN A 296 -2.23 -18.28 -5.01
CA ASN A 296 -2.26 -18.90 -3.69
C ASN A 296 -3.21 -20.11 -3.64
N MET A 297 -3.92 -20.43 -4.73
CA MET A 297 -4.93 -21.48 -4.74
C MET A 297 -4.33 -22.86 -4.44
N THR A 298 -3.13 -23.16 -4.96
CA THR A 298 -2.42 -24.40 -4.66
C THR A 298 -2.14 -24.56 -3.16
N ALA A 299 -1.58 -23.53 -2.53
CA ALA A 299 -1.30 -23.54 -1.10
C ALA A 299 -2.58 -23.69 -0.26
N HIS A 300 -3.66 -23.01 -0.66
CA HIS A 300 -4.97 -23.12 -0.01
C HIS A 300 -5.55 -24.54 -0.10
N ILE A 301 -5.47 -25.20 -1.27
CA ILE A 301 -5.96 -26.58 -1.41
C ILE A 301 -5.12 -27.53 -0.56
N LEU A 302 -3.80 -27.37 -0.52
CA LEU A 302 -2.94 -28.22 0.31
C LEU A 302 -3.24 -28.11 1.82
N SER A 303 -3.67 -26.92 2.29
CA SER A 303 -3.99 -26.66 3.69
C SER A 303 -5.43 -27.03 4.07
N GLU A 304 -6.42 -26.57 3.29
CA GLU A 304 -7.85 -26.67 3.62
C GLU A 304 -8.54 -27.90 3.02
N HIS A 305 -7.98 -28.47 1.95
CA HIS A 305 -8.61 -29.52 1.16
C HIS A 305 -7.70 -30.74 1.05
N LYS A 306 -7.39 -31.32 2.21
CA LYS A 306 -6.34 -32.34 2.34
C LYS A 306 -6.63 -33.63 1.57
N GLU A 307 -7.90 -33.87 1.28
CA GLU A 307 -8.44 -35.00 0.53
C GLU A 307 -8.11 -34.99 -0.97
N TYR A 308 -7.68 -33.86 -1.53
CA TYR A 308 -7.38 -33.73 -2.95
C TYR A 308 -5.87 -33.82 -3.26
N ALA A 309 -5.58 -34.46 -4.39
CA ALA A 309 -4.24 -34.55 -4.96
C ALA A 309 -3.92 -33.30 -5.79
N ILE A 310 -2.67 -32.85 -5.68
CA ILE A 310 -2.09 -31.80 -6.51
C ILE A 310 -0.81 -32.35 -7.09
N SER A 311 -0.73 -32.38 -8.42
CA SER A 311 0.43 -32.83 -9.18
C SER A 311 1.72 -32.16 -8.69
N GLY A 312 2.76 -32.97 -8.43
CA GLY A 312 4.05 -32.50 -7.92
C GLY A 312 4.11 -32.14 -6.42
N CYS A 313 2.98 -32.14 -5.70
CA CYS A 313 2.96 -31.84 -4.26
C CYS A 313 2.38 -33.00 -3.42
N ARG A 314 1.29 -33.62 -3.88
CA ARG A 314 0.60 -34.71 -3.17
C ARG A 314 -0.12 -35.61 -4.18
N GLU A 315 0.39 -36.82 -4.39
CA GLU A 315 -0.13 -37.75 -5.42
C GLU A 315 -1.11 -38.81 -4.87
N ALA A 316 -1.07 -39.11 -3.57
CA ALA A 316 -1.83 -40.22 -2.97
C ALA A 316 -3.28 -39.84 -2.56
N SER A 317 -3.95 -38.97 -3.31
CA SER A 317 -5.25 -38.38 -2.92
C SER A 317 -6.25 -38.31 -4.08
N VAL A 318 -7.49 -37.87 -3.84
CA VAL A 318 -8.54 -37.82 -4.87
C VAL A 318 -8.17 -36.77 -5.92
N PRO A 319 -8.32 -37.02 -7.23
CA PRO A 319 -8.05 -36.00 -8.25
C PRO A 319 -8.87 -34.73 -8.01
N LEU A 320 -8.21 -33.57 -8.05
CA LEU A 320 -8.87 -32.28 -7.93
C LEU A 320 -9.84 -32.05 -9.12
N PRO A 321 -11.05 -31.49 -8.91
CA PRO A 321 -11.99 -31.27 -9.99
C PRO A 321 -11.42 -30.37 -11.09
N GLU A 322 -11.68 -30.72 -12.35
CA GLU A 322 -11.15 -30.03 -13.55
C GLU A 322 -11.43 -28.52 -13.51
N SER A 323 -12.63 -28.11 -13.09
CA SER A 323 -12.99 -26.70 -12.99
C SER A 323 -12.14 -25.91 -11.97
N VAL A 324 -11.64 -26.57 -10.92
CA VAL A 324 -10.76 -25.93 -9.94
C VAL A 324 -9.35 -25.81 -10.53
N TRP A 325 -8.88 -26.85 -11.23
CA TRP A 325 -7.62 -26.83 -11.97
C TRP A 325 -7.57 -25.71 -13.01
N GLU A 326 -8.60 -25.60 -13.86
CA GLU A 326 -8.69 -24.55 -14.89
C GLU A 326 -8.60 -23.15 -14.28
N SER A 327 -9.20 -22.95 -13.10
CA SER A 327 -9.19 -21.65 -12.43
C SER A 327 -7.84 -21.24 -11.85
N MET A 328 -6.94 -22.19 -11.60
CA MET A 328 -5.60 -21.93 -11.04
C MET A 328 -4.49 -21.96 -12.10
N GLU A 329 -4.80 -22.29 -13.35
CA GLU A 329 -3.80 -22.42 -14.40
C GLU A 329 -3.19 -21.06 -14.74
N LEU A 330 -1.86 -20.95 -14.63
CA LEU A 330 -1.13 -19.78 -15.09
C LEU A 330 -1.06 -19.76 -16.61
N SER A 331 -1.38 -18.63 -17.22
CA SER A 331 -1.25 -18.48 -18.68
C SER A 331 0.21 -18.57 -19.13
N GLU A 332 0.44 -19.00 -20.37
CA GLU A 332 1.79 -19.02 -20.95
C GLU A 332 2.44 -17.63 -20.96
N LEU A 333 1.62 -16.58 -21.12
CA LEU A 333 2.07 -15.19 -21.09
C LEU A 333 2.60 -14.79 -19.71
N GLU A 334 1.93 -15.20 -18.64
CA GLU A 334 2.37 -14.96 -17.25
C GLU A 334 3.69 -15.66 -16.96
N GLN A 335 3.76 -16.95 -17.30
CA GLN A 335 4.96 -17.75 -17.09
C GLN A 335 6.16 -17.17 -17.84
N ALA A 336 5.96 -16.84 -19.13
CA ALA A 336 7.01 -16.22 -19.95
C ALA A 336 7.42 -14.85 -19.39
N SER A 337 6.47 -14.05 -18.91
CA SER A 337 6.77 -12.75 -18.31
C SER A 337 7.49 -12.84 -16.97
N ALA A 338 7.26 -13.91 -16.20
CA ALA A 338 8.01 -14.21 -14.99
C ALA A 338 9.38 -14.84 -15.30
N GLY A 339 9.61 -15.32 -16.53
CA GLY A 339 10.82 -16.04 -16.88
C GLY A 339 10.89 -17.42 -16.22
N ILE A 340 9.73 -18.01 -15.91
CA ILE A 340 9.61 -19.39 -15.42
C ILE A 340 9.88 -20.32 -16.61
N LEU A 341 10.83 -21.24 -16.46
CA LEU A 341 11.18 -22.19 -17.51
C LEU A 341 10.01 -23.11 -17.82
N THR A 342 9.81 -23.40 -19.11
CA THR A 342 8.79 -24.34 -19.60
C THR A 342 8.90 -25.72 -18.95
N GLU A 343 10.09 -26.13 -18.52
CA GLU A 343 10.34 -27.41 -17.85
C GLU A 343 9.74 -27.48 -16.44
N CYS A 344 9.55 -26.33 -15.77
CA CYS A 344 8.85 -26.24 -14.50
C CYS A 344 7.33 -26.19 -14.66
N ARG A 345 6.81 -26.31 -15.90
CA ARG A 345 5.36 -26.34 -16.14
C ARG A 345 4.78 -27.63 -15.59
N GLN A 346 3.73 -27.47 -14.78
CA GLN A 346 2.79 -28.55 -14.52
C GLN A 346 2.33 -29.10 -15.88
N PRO A 347 2.39 -30.43 -16.12
CA PRO A 347 1.95 -31.00 -17.38
C PRO A 347 0.49 -30.59 -17.61
N SER A 348 0.24 -29.83 -18.68
CA SER A 348 -1.12 -29.42 -19.02
C SER A 348 -1.95 -30.70 -19.21
N HIS A 349 -3.01 -30.86 -18.42
CA HIS A 349 -3.87 -32.05 -18.44
C HIS A 349 -4.70 -32.17 -19.74
N LYS A 350 -4.44 -31.32 -20.74
CA LYS A 350 -5.07 -31.43 -22.07
C LYS A 350 -4.45 -32.59 -22.87
N GLY A 351 -4.77 -33.81 -22.46
CA GLY A 351 -4.73 -35.02 -23.27
C GLY A 351 -5.84 -35.08 -24.32
N LYS A 352 -6.24 -33.93 -24.88
CA LYS A 352 -7.07 -33.83 -26.07
C LYS A 352 -6.26 -33.09 -27.12
N GLU A 353 -5.59 -33.89 -27.95
CA GLU A 353 -5.03 -33.49 -29.23
C GLU A 353 -6.07 -32.62 -29.97
N ASN A 354 -5.73 -31.34 -30.16
CA ASN A 354 -6.60 -30.40 -30.87
C ASN A 354 -6.71 -30.86 -32.33
N VAL A 355 -7.82 -31.51 -32.68
CA VAL A 355 -8.27 -31.58 -34.08
C VAL A 355 -8.58 -30.14 -34.51
N PRO A 356 -8.05 -29.64 -35.64
CA PRO A 356 -8.32 -28.29 -36.09
C PRO A 356 -9.81 -28.14 -36.39
N THR A 357 -10.52 -27.34 -35.60
CA THR A 357 -11.90 -26.97 -35.90
C THR A 357 -11.88 -26.03 -37.10
N SER A 358 -12.26 -26.58 -38.25
CA SER A 358 -12.53 -25.85 -39.49
C SER A 358 -13.50 -24.69 -39.23
N GLY A 359 -13.20 -23.55 -39.85
CA GLY A 359 -13.78 -22.25 -39.55
C GLY A 359 -15.30 -22.17 -39.66
N SER A 360 -15.91 -21.50 -38.69
CA SER A 360 -17.27 -20.95 -38.77
C SER A 360 -17.18 -19.44 -38.70
N HIS A 361 -17.35 -18.80 -39.86
CA HIS A 361 -17.49 -17.35 -40.02
C HIS A 361 -18.66 -16.81 -39.19
N SER A 362 -18.37 -16.02 -38.15
CA SER A 362 -19.38 -15.13 -37.56
C SER A 362 -19.34 -13.77 -38.24
N LEU A 363 -20.44 -13.43 -38.90
CA LEU A 363 -20.67 -12.19 -39.64
C LEU A 363 -20.40 -10.93 -38.81
N LYS A 364 -19.67 -10.03 -39.48
CA LYS A 364 -19.39 -8.63 -39.16
C LYS A 364 -20.68 -7.80 -39.28
N ARG A 365 -21.15 -7.20 -38.17
CA ARG A 365 -22.10 -6.08 -38.23
C ARG A 365 -21.32 -4.77 -38.21
N SER A 366 -21.30 -4.10 -39.35
CA SER A 366 -20.80 -2.74 -39.53
C SER A 366 -21.82 -1.72 -39.01
N ALA A 367 -21.36 -0.74 -38.25
CA ALA A 367 -22.06 0.54 -38.08
C ALA A 367 -21.09 1.67 -38.44
N THR A 368 -21.37 2.30 -39.57
CA THR A 368 -20.63 3.41 -40.16
C THR A 368 -21.20 4.72 -39.62
N ALA A 369 -20.37 5.59 -39.04
CA ALA A 369 -20.72 7.00 -38.86
C ALA A 369 -19.47 7.89 -38.89
N SER A 370 -19.39 8.63 -40.00
CA SER A 370 -18.84 9.97 -40.26
C SER A 370 -17.67 10.52 -39.42
N ALA A 371 -16.55 10.77 -40.11
CA ALA A 371 -15.42 11.55 -39.62
C ALA A 371 -15.60 13.05 -39.94
N GLY A 372 -15.44 13.91 -38.93
CA GLY A 372 -15.16 15.34 -39.09
C GLY A 372 -13.69 15.64 -38.76
N PRO A 373 -13.07 16.66 -39.38
CA PRO A 373 -11.65 16.93 -39.20
C PRO A 373 -11.42 17.84 -37.98
N MET A 374 -10.51 17.47 -37.08
CA MET A 374 -9.92 18.43 -36.13
C MET A 374 -8.41 18.47 -36.29
N THR A 375 -7.95 19.66 -36.64
CA THR A 375 -6.59 20.16 -36.50
C THR A 375 -6.32 20.46 -35.02
N SER A 376 -5.11 20.16 -34.54
CA SER A 376 -4.22 21.11 -33.86
C SER A 376 -3.13 20.41 -33.06
N LYS A 377 -1.94 21.00 -33.13
CA LYS A 377 -0.71 20.66 -32.42
C LYS A 377 -0.86 20.96 -30.93
N CYS A 378 -0.23 20.16 -30.08
CA CYS A 378 0.33 20.67 -28.83
C CYS A 378 1.65 19.95 -28.51
N VAL A 379 2.73 20.72 -28.52
CA VAL A 379 4.05 20.33 -28.04
C VAL A 379 4.03 20.57 -26.53
N CYS A 380 4.16 19.51 -25.73
CA CYS A 380 4.42 19.64 -24.30
C CYS A 380 5.90 19.41 -24.04
N THR A 381 6.57 20.47 -23.64
CA THR A 381 7.92 20.50 -23.09
C THR A 381 7.96 19.65 -21.82
N ALA A 382 8.95 18.76 -21.72
CA ALA A 382 9.18 17.93 -20.55
C ALA A 382 9.63 18.77 -19.36
N ILE A 383 8.78 18.90 -18.34
CA ILE A 383 9.17 19.36 -17.01
C ILE A 383 9.63 18.12 -16.22
N LYS A 384 10.87 18.15 -15.73
CA LYS A 384 11.44 17.14 -14.83
C LYS A 384 10.56 17.00 -13.57
N PRO A 385 10.13 15.80 -13.16
CA PRO A 385 9.48 15.64 -11.88
C PRO A 385 10.51 15.77 -10.75
N LEU A 386 10.37 16.82 -9.92
CA LEU A 386 11.03 16.95 -8.63
C LEU A 386 10.50 15.86 -7.70
N GLN A 387 11.41 15.08 -7.10
CA GLN A 387 11.08 14.12 -6.05
C GLN A 387 10.50 14.89 -4.85
N THR A 388 9.24 14.65 -4.51
CA THR A 388 8.60 15.20 -3.31
C THR A 388 8.37 14.06 -2.33
N ALA A 389 9.28 13.87 -1.39
CA ALA A 389 9.02 13.04 -0.20
C ALA A 389 8.13 13.87 0.74
N ARG A 390 6.82 13.64 0.79
CA ARG A 390 5.91 14.41 1.66
C ARG A 390 5.65 13.62 2.93
N THR A 391 6.05 14.17 4.07
CA THR A 391 5.85 13.55 5.38
C THR A 391 4.53 14.01 5.96
N LEU A 392 3.76 13.06 6.47
CA LEU A 392 2.50 13.32 7.15
C LEU A 392 2.79 13.85 8.56
N LEU A 393 2.12 14.95 8.92
CA LEU A 393 2.10 15.45 10.28
C LEU A 393 1.14 14.64 11.12
N VAL A 394 1.63 14.17 12.25
CA VAL A 394 0.81 13.62 13.31
C VAL A 394 1.00 14.48 14.55
#